data_AF-A0A0D0PSJ0-F1
#
_entry.id   AF-A0A0D0PSJ0-F1
#
_cell.length_a   1.000
_cell.length_b   1.000
_cell.length_c   1.000
_cell.angle_alpha   90.00
_cell.angle_beta   90.00
_cell.angle_gamma   90.00
#
_symmetry.space_group_name_H-M   'P 1'
#
loop_
_entity.id
_entity.type
_entity.pdbx_description
1 polymer ?
#
loop_
_entity_poly.entity_id
_entity_poly.type
_entity_poly.pdbx_seq_one_letter_code
_entity_poly.pdbx_strand_id
1 'polypeptide(L)'
;MNEAQPGPAEIAGWLVAVAEGRVDRDAADRWAARWVLDDTLRWDEVSWWALGLLHGIDLRSGPGEPYLHDDEQVGEWAAELAERGVTGNGVG
;
A
#
# COMPACT_ATOMS: atom_id res chain seq x y z
N MET A 1 -11.71 18.52 -0.39
CA MET A 1 -10.35 18.77 -0.93
C MET A 1 -10.14 17.74 -2.01
N ASN A 2 -9.78 18.13 -3.24
CA ASN A 2 -9.28 17.18 -4.22
C ASN A 2 -7.84 16.85 -3.80
N GLU A 3 -7.68 15.77 -3.05
CA GLU A 3 -6.37 15.23 -2.72
C GLU A 3 -5.75 14.68 -4.01
N ALA A 4 -4.47 14.95 -4.24
CA ALA A 4 -3.79 14.44 -5.43
C ALA A 4 -3.66 12.92 -5.34
N GLN A 5 -3.76 12.24 -6.49
CA GLN A 5 -3.52 10.80 -6.57
C GLN A 5 -2.11 10.48 -6.00
N PRO A 6 -1.98 9.55 -5.05
CA PRO A 6 -0.71 9.29 -4.36
C PRO A 6 0.31 8.66 -5.31
N GLY A 7 1.56 9.04 -5.16
CA GLY A 7 2.67 8.40 -5.88
C GLY A 7 3.26 7.20 -5.12
N PRO A 8 4.19 6.45 -5.74
CA PRO A 8 4.85 5.29 -5.12
C PRO A 8 5.46 5.58 -3.75
N ALA A 9 6.08 6.75 -3.57
CA ALA A 9 6.71 7.14 -2.31
C ALA A 9 5.68 7.34 -1.17
N GLU A 10 4.49 7.86 -1.49
CA GLU A 10 3.43 8.02 -0.50
C GLU A 10 2.85 6.66 -0.12
N ILE A 11 2.61 5.79 -1.10
CA ILE A 11 2.13 4.42 -0.87
C ILE A 11 3.14 3.63 -0.02
N ALA A 12 4.44 3.76 -0.29
CA ALA A 12 5.50 3.17 0.53
C ALA A 12 5.46 3.69 1.97
N GLY A 13 5.21 4.99 2.16
CA GLY A 13 5.06 5.59 3.49
C GLY A 13 3.94 4.97 4.31
N TRP A 14 2.83 4.59 3.67
CA TRP A 14 1.73 3.87 4.31
C TRP A 14 2.12 2.45 4.73
N LEU A 15 2.80 1.70 3.86
CA LEU A 15 3.30 0.36 4.20
C LEU A 15 4.28 0.41 5.39
N VAL A 16 5.24 1.34 5.38
CA VAL A 16 6.16 1.53 6.52
C VAL A 16 5.41 1.91 7.79
N ALA A 17 4.42 2.81 7.69
CA ALA A 17 3.63 3.21 8.86
C ALA A 17 2.84 2.04 9.46
N VAL A 18 2.34 1.12 8.64
CA VAL A 18 1.69 -0.10 9.11
C VAL A 18 2.70 -1.04 9.76
N ALA A 19 3.83 -1.32 9.11
CA ALA A 19 4.86 -2.22 9.62
C ALA A 19 5.43 -1.75 10.98
N GLU A 20 5.53 -0.44 11.18
CA GLU A 20 5.99 0.16 12.44
C GLU A 20 4.87 0.34 13.48
N GLY A 21 3.64 -0.08 13.18
CA GLY A 21 2.47 0.07 14.07
C GLY A 21 2.06 1.52 14.32
N ARG A 22 2.49 2.46 13.47
CA ARG A 22 2.12 3.90 13.55
C ARG A 22 0.72 4.17 13.00
N VAL A 23 0.23 3.28 12.14
CA VAL A 23 -1.11 3.34 11.54
C VAL A 23 -1.74 1.95 11.62
N ASP A 24 -3.01 1.90 12.02
CA ASP A 24 -3.78 0.66 12.06
C ASP A 24 -4.05 0.13 10.64
N ARG A 25 -4.02 -1.19 10.47
CA ARG A 25 -4.26 -1.86 9.19
C ARG A 25 -5.62 -1.54 8.57
N ASP A 26 -6.69 -1.43 9.37
CA ASP A 26 -8.02 -1.00 8.89
C ASP A 26 -8.01 0.44 8.36
N ALA A 27 -7.23 1.34 8.97
CA ALA A 27 -7.11 2.71 8.46
C ALA A 27 -6.35 2.74 7.12
N ALA A 28 -5.31 1.92 6.99
CA ALA A 28 -4.54 1.78 5.76
C ALA A 28 -5.35 1.13 4.62
N ASP A 29 -6.14 0.09 4.94
CA ASP A 29 -7.08 -0.53 3.99
C ASP A 29 -8.07 0.49 3.44
N ARG A 30 -8.76 1.24 4.31
CA ARG A 30 -9.73 2.25 3.88
C ARG A 30 -9.08 3.37 3.07
N TRP A 31 -7.85 3.76 3.43
CA TRP A 31 -7.07 4.72 2.65
C TRP A 31 -6.74 4.20 1.25
N ALA A 32 -6.44 2.90 1.09
CA ALA A 32 -6.19 2.31 -0.22
C ALA A 32 -7.51 2.13 -1.01
N ALA A 33 -8.58 1.69 -0.34
CA ALA A 33 -9.89 1.45 -0.93
C ALA A 33 -10.44 2.69 -1.65
N ARG A 34 -10.29 3.90 -1.08
CA ARG A 34 -10.75 5.13 -1.76
C ARG A 34 -10.10 5.36 -3.13
N TRP A 35 -8.86 4.89 -3.32
CA TRP A 35 -8.12 5.03 -4.57
C TRP A 35 -8.37 3.87 -5.52
N VAL A 36 -8.45 2.64 -4.99
CA VAL A 36 -8.72 1.41 -5.76
C VAL A 36 -10.14 1.41 -6.34
N LEU A 37 -11.10 1.98 -5.62
CA LEU A 37 -12.52 2.00 -6.02
C LEU A 37 -12.88 3.17 -6.95
N ASP A 38 -11.97 4.12 -7.17
CA ASP A 38 -12.17 5.20 -8.14
C ASP A 38 -11.71 4.76 -9.53
N ASP A 39 -12.67 4.38 -10.37
CA ASP A 39 -12.44 3.88 -11.73
C ASP A 39 -12.03 4.96 -12.74
N THR A 40 -12.01 6.23 -12.33
CA THR A 40 -11.57 7.36 -13.17
C THR A 40 -10.06 7.57 -13.13
N LEU A 41 -9.37 7.03 -12.11
CA LEU A 41 -7.93 7.15 -11.92
C LEU A 41 -7.14 6.20 -12.83
N ARG A 42 -5.91 6.60 -13.17
CA ARG A 42 -4.98 5.80 -13.97
C ARG A 42 -3.72 5.55 -13.17
N TRP A 43 -3.37 4.29 -13.02
CA TRP A 43 -2.23 3.85 -12.24
C TRP A 43 -1.14 3.28 -13.15
N ASP A 44 0.11 3.59 -12.83
CA ASP A 44 1.21 2.75 -13.29
C ASP A 44 1.16 1.38 -12.57
N GLU A 45 1.81 0.38 -13.17
CA GLU A 45 1.78 -1.00 -12.67
C GLU A 45 2.30 -1.13 -11.24
N VAL A 46 3.33 -0.35 -10.89
CA VAL A 46 3.98 -0.40 -9.57
C VAL A 46 3.06 0.18 -8.50
N SER A 47 2.48 1.35 -8.74
CA SER A 47 1.54 1.97 -7.81
C SER A 47 0.26 1.14 -7.66
N TRP A 48 -0.26 0.55 -8.75
CA TRP A 48 -1.45 -0.31 -8.70
C TRP A 48 -1.20 -1.56 -7.86
N TRP A 49 -0.07 -2.24 -8.07
CA TRP A 49 0.34 -3.38 -7.27
C TRP A 49 0.41 -3.04 -5.78
N ALA A 50 1.07 -1.93 -5.44
CA ALA A 50 1.26 -1.53 -4.05
C ALA A 50 -0.05 -1.13 -3.35
N LEU A 51 -0.95 -0.44 -4.05
CA LEU A 51 -2.29 -0.17 -3.53
C LEU A 51 -3.09 -1.46 -3.29
N GLY A 52 -2.92 -2.46 -4.15
CA GLY A 52 -3.52 -3.78 -3.97
C GLY A 52 -3.01 -4.51 -2.71
N LEU A 53 -1.78 -4.25 -2.27
CA LEU A 53 -1.26 -4.80 -1.02
C LEU A 53 -1.86 -4.13 0.22
N LEU A 54 -2.08 -2.83 0.17
CA LEU A 54 -2.72 -2.08 1.25
C LEU A 54 -4.23 -2.38 1.33
N HIS A 55 -4.89 -2.56 0.19
CA HIS A 55 -6.29 -2.93 0.12
C HIS A 55 -6.48 -4.42 0.48
N GLY A 56 -6.96 -4.67 1.69
CA GLY A 56 -7.04 -5.99 2.31
C GLY A 56 -5.90 -6.30 3.30
N ILE A 57 -5.08 -5.31 3.67
CA ILE A 57 -3.97 -5.51 4.62
C ILE A 57 -4.44 -5.86 6.04
N ASP A 58 -5.71 -5.61 6.35
CA ASP A 58 -6.37 -5.92 7.62
C ASP A 58 -7.04 -7.31 7.62
N LEU A 59 -6.99 -8.04 6.51
CA LEU A 59 -7.59 -9.36 6.39
C LEU A 59 -6.91 -10.38 7.31
N ARG A 60 -7.73 -11.26 7.86
CA ARG A 60 -7.36 -12.36 8.76
C ARG A 60 -7.99 -13.66 8.26
N SER A 61 -7.40 -14.80 8.59
CA SER A 61 -7.99 -16.12 8.28
C SER A 61 -9.33 -16.37 9.00
N GLY A 62 -9.60 -15.63 10.07
CA GLY A 62 -10.84 -15.68 10.83
C GLY A 62 -10.87 -14.66 11.98
N PRO A 63 -12.00 -14.55 12.69
CA PRO A 63 -12.12 -13.64 13.83
C PRO A 63 -11.11 -13.99 14.93
N GLY A 64 -10.26 -13.03 15.30
CA GLY A 64 -9.22 -13.21 16.32
C GLY A 64 -7.95 -13.92 15.85
N GLU A 65 -7.92 -14.43 14.62
CA GLU A 65 -6.71 -15.00 14.01
C GLU A 65 -5.70 -13.90 13.65
N PRO A 66 -4.41 -14.21 13.51
CA PRO A 66 -3.43 -13.28 12.99
C PRO A 66 -3.82 -12.71 11.61
N TYR A 67 -3.25 -11.56 11.28
CA TYR A 67 -3.34 -11.03 9.92
C TYR A 67 -2.74 -12.02 8.92
N LEU A 68 -3.27 -12.02 7.69
CA LEU A 68 -2.74 -12.87 6.61
C LEU A 68 -1.28 -12.55 6.28
N HIS A 69 -0.85 -11.32 6.58
CA HIS A 69 0.48 -10.79 6.36
C HIS A 69 0.97 -10.14 7.65
N ASP A 70 2.11 -10.57 8.17
CA ASP A 70 2.70 -10.00 9.38
C ASP A 70 3.41 -8.66 9.08
N ASP A 71 3.96 -8.03 10.12
CA ASP A 71 4.58 -6.70 9.99
C ASP A 71 5.93 -6.78 9.24
N GLU A 72 6.63 -7.92 9.32
CA GLU A 72 7.88 -8.16 8.57
C GLU A 72 7.59 -8.20 7.08
N GLN A 73 6.60 -8.99 6.65
CA GLN A 73 6.19 -9.07 5.27
C GLN A 73 5.73 -7.71 4.70
N VAL A 74 5.01 -6.91 5.50
CA VAL A 74 4.61 -5.55 5.09
C VAL A 74 5.83 -4.64 4.91
N GLY A 75 6.84 -4.77 5.78
CA GLY A 75 8.10 -4.05 5.66
C GLY A 75 8.89 -4.42 4.40
N GLU A 76 8.92 -5.71 4.04
CA GLU A 76 9.55 -6.19 2.81
C GLU A 76 8.91 -5.58 1.56
N TRP A 77 7.58 -5.48 1.53
CA TRP A 77 6.88 -4.84 0.42
C TRP A 77 7.19 -3.35 0.28
N ALA A 78 7.37 -2.65 1.40
CA ALA A 78 7.78 -1.25 1.38
C ALA A 78 9.19 -1.08 0.77
N ALA A 79 10.12 -1.97 1.13
CA ALA A 79 11.47 -1.98 0.56
C ALA A 79 11.45 -2.30 -0.95
N GLU A 80 10.69 -3.32 -1.35
CA GLU A 80 10.53 -3.70 -2.75
C GLU A 80 9.91 -2.55 -3.59
N LEU A 81 8.91 -1.85 -3.06
CA LEU A 81 8.32 -0.70 -3.74
C LEU A 81 9.35 0.43 -3.94
N ALA A 82 10.21 0.67 -2.94
CA ALA A 82 11.28 1.66 -3.06
C ALA A 82 12.28 1.29 -4.17
N GLU A 83 12.68 0.02 -4.25
CA GLU A 83 13.57 -0.48 -5.30
C GLU A 83 12.94 -0.36 -6.70
N ARG A 84 11.68 -0.77 -6.84
CA ARG A 84 10.91 -0.65 -8.10
C ARG A 84 10.74 0.82 -8.52
N GLY A 85 10.50 1.73 -7.56
CA GLY A 85 10.38 3.17 -7.80
C GLY A 85 11.69 3.85 -8.24
N VAL A 86 12.84 3.37 -7.76
CA VAL A 86 14.17 3.83 -8.22
C VAL A 86 14.44 3.36 -9.66
N THR A 87 14.03 2.14 -9.98
CA THR A 87 14.32 1.52 -11.30
C THR A 87 13.36 2.02 -12.38
N GLY A 88 12.11 2.37 -12.01
CA GLY A 88 11.09 2.89 -12.93
C GLY A 88 11.31 4.34 -13.39
N ASN A 89 12.17 5.11 -12.72
CA ASN A 89 12.46 6.52 -13.05
C ASN A 89 13.66 6.70 -14.01
N GLY A 90 14.10 5.60 -14.64
CA GLY A 90 15.30 5.51 -15.45
C GLY A 90 15.07 5.06 -16.89
N VAL A 91 13.92 5.33 -17.50
CA VAL A 91 13.75 5.30 -18.97
C VAL A 91 12.52 6.14 -19.36
N GLY A 92 12.78 7.25 -20.04
CA GLY A 92 11.78 8.17 -20.59
C GLY A 92 12.47 9.40 -21.17
#